data_AF-A0A5B1CAF4-F1
#
_entry.id   AF-A0A5B1CAF4-F1
#
_cell.length_a   1.000
_cell.length_b   1.000
_cell.length_c   1.000
_cell.angle_alpha   90.00
_cell.angle_beta   90.00
_cell.angle_gamma   90.00
#
_symmetry.space_group_name_H-M   'P 1'
#
loop_
_entity.id
_entity.type
_entity.pdbx_description
1 polymer ?
#
loop_
_entity_poly.entity_id
_entity_poly.type
_entity_poly.pdbx_seq_one_letter_code
_entity_poly.pdbx_strand_id
1 'polypeptide(L)' 'MSKTNYRAIIQNGVAVPVEPFDLADGTEVVVSVPAVEVESETDPNQKEIFEILSRRHISGQTDTAARHNEHQS' A
#
# COMPACT_ATOMS: atom_id res chain seq x y z
N MET A 1 -1.07 26.16 -26.21
CA MET A 1 -2.09 25.11 -26.07
C MET A 1 -2.47 25.02 -24.61
N SER A 2 -3.73 25.30 -24.27
CA SER A 2 -4.20 25.14 -22.88
C SER A 2 -4.37 23.64 -22.60
N LYS A 3 -3.81 23.16 -21.49
CA LYS A 3 -3.96 21.76 -21.06
C LYS A 3 -5.21 21.66 -20.18
N THR A 4 -6.26 21.01 -20.68
CA THR A 4 -7.45 20.71 -19.89
C THR A 4 -7.19 19.47 -19.04
N ASN A 5 -7.42 19.56 -17.73
CA ASN A 5 -7.30 18.44 -16.81
C ASN A 5 -8.69 17.93 -16.45
N TYR A 6 -8.86 16.61 -16.51
CA TYR A 6 -10.10 15.95 -16.10
C TYR A 6 -9.83 15.03 -14.91
N ARG A 7 -10.87 14.79 -14.11
CA ARG A 7 -10.80 13.91 -12.94
C ARG A 7 -11.58 12.63 -13.19
N ALA A 8 -10.98 11.51 -12.80
CA ALA A 8 -11.61 10.20 -12.82
C ALA A 8 -11.24 9.43 -11.55
N ILE A 9 -12.08 8.45 -11.20
CA ILE A 9 -11.84 7.50 -10.13
C ILE A 9 -11.71 6.10 -10.73
N ILE A 10 -10.84 5.27 -10.15
CA ILE A 10 -10.71 3.88 -10.59
C ILE A 10 -11.77 3.04 -9.88
N GLN A 11 -12.69 2.43 -10.64
CA GLN A 11 -13.66 1.46 -10.14
C GLN A 11 -13.51 0.16 -10.94
N ASN A 12 -13.23 -0.95 -10.24
CA ASN A 12 -13.03 -2.27 -10.88
C ASN A 12 -12.00 -2.25 -12.02
N GLY A 13 -10.94 -1.45 -11.89
CA GLY A 13 -9.90 -1.31 -12.92
C GLY A 13 -10.28 -0.41 -14.10
N VAL A 14 -11.47 0.21 -14.08
CA VAL A 14 -11.94 1.15 -15.11
C VAL A 14 -11.86 2.58 -14.56
N ALA A 15 -11.28 3.49 -15.35
CA ALA A 15 -11.30 4.91 -15.04
C ALA A 15 -12.68 5.50 -15.34
N VAL A 16 -13.42 5.86 -14.29
CA VAL A 16 -14.76 6.44 -14.38
C VAL A 16 -14.66 7.95 -14.18
N PRO A 17 -15.08 8.78 -15.16
CA PRO A 17 -15.07 10.22 -15.02
C PRO A 17 -15.92 10.67 -13.82
N VAL A 18 -15.43 11.65 -13.05
CA VAL A 18 -16.24 12.32 -12.02
C VAL A 18 -17.27 13.25 -12.67
N GLU A 19 -16.90 13.85 -13.81
CA GLU A 19 -17.72 14.71 -14.64
C GLU A 19 -17.55 14.29 -16.11
N PRO A 20 -18.60 14.37 -16.94
CA PRO A 20 -18.52 14.03 -18.35
C PRO A 20 -17.36 14.77 -19.04
N PHE A 21 -16.60 14.04 -19.86
CA PHE A 21 -15.57 14.66 -20.69
C PHE A 21 -16.23 15.43 -21.84
N ASP A 22 -15.86 16.69 -22.01
CA ASP A 22 -16.23 17.49 -23.18
C ASP A 22 -15.15 17.32 -24.27
N LEU A 23 -15.06 16.11 -24.82
CA LEU A 23 -14.09 15.73 -25.83
C LEU A 23 -14.82 15.09 -27.02
N ALA A 24 -14.34 15.37 -28.23
CA ALA A 24 -14.87 14.73 -29.43
C ALA A 24 -14.53 13.23 -29.45
N ASP A 25 -15.39 12.44 -30.08
CA ASP A 25 -15.14 11.01 -30.29
C ASP A 25 -13.83 10.79 -31.05
N GLY A 26 -13.07 9.77 -30.64
CA GLY A 26 -11.76 9.46 -31.21
C GLY A 26 -10.61 10.35 -30.73
N THR A 27 -10.84 11.25 -29.77
CA THR A 27 -9.77 12.02 -29.14
C THR A 27 -8.83 11.11 -28.36
N GLU A 28 -7.55 11.09 -28.73
CA GLU A 28 -6.50 10.42 -27.95
C GLU A 28 -6.19 11.23 -26.68
N VAL A 29 -6.15 10.56 -25.53
CA VAL A 29 -5.88 11.19 -24.23
C VAL A 29 -4.74 10.47 -23.51
N VAL A 30 -3.88 11.25 -22.87
CA VAL A 30 -2.81 10.73 -22.00
C VAL A 30 -3.27 10.81 -20.55
N VAL A 31 -3.43 9.66 -19.91
CA VAL A 31 -3.77 9.59 -18.49
C VAL A 31 -2.48 9.70 -17.67
N SER A 32 -2.42 10.72 -16.83
CA SER A 32 -1.33 10.88 -15.86
C SER A 32 -1.92 10.71 -14.47
N VAL A 33 -1.62 9.58 -13.82
CA VAL A 33 -1.97 9.35 -12.43
C VAL A 33 -0.86 9.97 -11.59
N PRO A 34 -1.14 10.99 -10.75
CA PRO A 34 -0.12 11.51 -9.87
C PRO A 34 0.37 10.36 -8.99
N ALA A 35 1.69 10.18 -8.91
CA ALA A 35 2.26 9.30 -7.90
C ALA A 35 1.81 9.87 -6.56
N VAL A 36 0.93 9.14 -5.86
CA VAL A 36 0.71 9.40 -4.45
C VAL A 36 2.03 8.99 -3.81
N GLU A 37 2.85 9.97 -3.47
CA GLU A 37 3.87 9.76 -2.45
C GLU A 37 3.07 9.33 -1.23
N VAL A 38 3.00 8.02 -1.02
CA VAL A 38 2.68 7.48 0.28
C VAL A 38 3.85 7.96 1.10
N GLU A 39 3.71 9.11 1.75
CA GLU A 39 4.45 9.37 2.96
C GLU A 39 4.13 8.16 3.81
N SER A 40 5.02 7.16 3.78
CA SER A 40 5.07 6.18 4.83
C SER A 40 5.39 7.02 6.04
N GLU A 41 4.34 7.48 6.71
CA GLU A 41 4.32 7.78 8.13
C GLU A 41 4.78 6.48 8.79
N THR A 42 6.09 6.25 8.71
CA THR A 42 6.77 5.32 9.58
C THR A 42 6.66 6.01 10.90
N ASP A 43 5.52 5.76 11.57
CA ASP A 43 5.32 6.15 12.95
C ASP A 43 6.63 5.76 13.66
N PRO A 44 7.35 6.73 14.27
CA PRO A 44 8.61 6.43 14.93
C PRO A 44 8.47 5.27 15.93
N ASN A 45 7.25 5.05 16.44
CA ASN A 45 6.88 3.94 17.30
C ASN A 45 6.93 2.57 16.59
N GLN A 46 6.60 2.48 15.29
CA GLN A 46 6.73 1.24 14.52
C GLN A 46 8.19 0.83 14.35
N LYS A 47 9.09 1.79 14.11
CA LYS A 47 10.54 1.50 14.00
C LYS A 47 11.09 0.94 15.30
N GLU A 48 10.66 1.50 16.44
CA GLU A 48 11.04 1.00 17.77
C GLU A 48 10.48 -0.41 18.04
N ILE A 49 9.23 -0.68 17.67
CA ILE A 49 8.64 -2.02 17.76
C ILE A 49 9.41 -3.04 16.90
N PHE A 50 9.70 -2.73 15.63
CA PHE A 50 10.48 -3.62 14.76
C PHE A 50 11.91 -3.82 15.26
N GLU A 51 12.52 -2.82 15.87
CA GLU A 51 13.84 -2.94 16.50
C GLU A 51 13.81 -3.85 17.72
N ILE A 52 12.80 -3.71 18.60
CA ILE A 52 12.60 -4.58 19.78
C ILE A 52 12.36 -6.04 19.35
N LEU A 53 11.50 -6.26 18.35
CA LEU A 53 11.21 -7.59 17.81
C LEU A 53 12.45 -8.20 17.15
N SER A 54 13.25 -7.41 16.43
CA SER A 54 14.50 -7.86 15.81
C SER A 54 15.56 -8.24 16.86
N ARG A 55 15.68 -7.47 17.95
CA ARG A 55 16.61 -7.77 19.05
C ARG A 55 16.28 -9.11 19.73
N ARG A 56 15.00 -9.45 19.90
CA ARG A 56 14.58 -10.77 20.43
C ARG A 56 14.87 -11.93 19.48
N HIS A 57 14.82 -11.70 18.17
CA HIS A 57 15.16 -12.72 17.18
C HIS A 57 16.68 -13.02 17.16
N ILE A 58 17.52 -12.04 17.52
CA ILE A 58 18.99 -12.21 17.55
C ILE A 58 19.46 -12.92 18.84
N SER A 59 18.74 -12.78 19.96
CA SER A 59 19.13 -13.38 21.24
C SER A 59 18.83 -14.88 21.37
N GLY A 60 18.29 -15.54 20.33
CA GLY A 60 18.25 -17.00 20.25
C GLY A 60 17.53 -17.72 21.40
N GLN A 61 16.46 -17.17 21.97
CA GLN A 61 15.53 -18.00 22.75
C GLN A 61 14.54 -18.69 21.82
N THR A 62 15.04 -19.71 21.14
CA THR A 62 14.29 -20.69 20.35
C THR A 62 13.67 -21.73 21.29
N ASP A 63 12.97 -21.31 22.34
CA ASP A 63 12.48 -22.22 23.39
C ASP A 63 10.96 -22.17 23.57
N THR A 64 10.22 -22.09 22.45
CA THR A 64 8.76 -22.28 22.44
C THR A 64 8.31 -23.48 21.60
N ALA A 65 9.22 -24.16 20.88
CA ALA A 65 8.89 -25.36 20.11
C ALA A 65 9.10 -26.69 20.87
N ALA A 66 9.74 -26.68 22.06
CA ALA A 66 10.18 -27.90 22.74
C ALA A 66 9.34 -28.34 23.96
N ARG A 67 8.11 -27.84 24.14
CA ARG A 67 7.22 -28.26 25.25
C ARG A 67 5.83 -28.74 24.83
N HIS A 68 5.70 -29.29 23.63
CA HIS A 68 4.43 -29.83 23.15
C HIS A 68 4.50 -31.33 22.86
N ASN A 69 4.93 -32.13 23.85
CA ASN A 69 4.78 -33.59 23.75
C ASN A 69 4.60 -34.35 25.08
N GLU A 70 4.13 -33.71 26.16
CA GLU A 70 3.92 -34.39 27.45
C GLU A 70 2.46 -34.78 27.74
N HIS A 71 1.51 -34.58 26.82
CA HIS A 71 0.08 -34.81 27.10
C HIS A 71 -0.74 -35.43 25.96
N GLN A 72 -0.14 -36.29 25.13
CA GLN A 72 -0.91 -37.17 24.24
C GLN A 72 -0.29 -38.58 24.22
N SER A 73 -0.91 -39.44 25.05
CA SER A 73 -0.91 -40.92 25.11
C SER A 73 0.39 -41.66 25.39
#